data_AF-A0A3B8KSI3-F1
#
_entry.id   AF-A0A3B8KSI3-F1
#
_cell.length_a   1.000
_cell.length_b   1.000
_cell.length_c   1.000
_cell.angle_alpha   90.00
_cell.angle_beta   90.00
_cell.angle_gamma   90.00
#
_symmetry.space_group_name_H-M   'P 1'
#
loop_
_entity.id
_entity.type
_entity.pdbx_description
1 polymer ?
#
loop_
_entity_poly.entity_id
_entity_poly.type
_entity_poly.pdbx_seq_one_letter_code
_entity_poly.pdbx_strand_id
1 'polypeptide(L)' 'VQEALEIAHRGYVIQTGRIVLSGTAKELLDSEEVRKAYLGM' A
#
# COMPACT_ATOMS: atom_id res chain seq x y z
N VAL A 1 -4.70 5.06 6.17
CA VAL A 1 -4.14 4.02 5.27
C VAL A 1 -3.30 3.01 6.06
N GLN A 2 -2.45 3.46 6.99
CA GLN A 2 -1.63 2.58 7.82
C GLN A 2 -2.44 1.59 8.67
N GLU A 3 -3.45 2.06 9.42
CA GLU A 3 -4.34 1.18 10.23
C GLU A 3 -5.10 0.14 9.39
N ALA A 4 -5.47 0.49 8.15
CA ALA A 4 -6.18 -0.42 7.25
C ALA A 4 -5.26 -1.52 6.69
N LEU A 5 -3.98 -1.21 6.47
CA LEU A 5 -2.97 -2.19 6.09
C LEU A 5 -2.59 -3.06 7.29
N GLU A 6 -2.48 -2.53 8.50
CA GLU A 6 -2.15 -3.33 9.69
C GLU A 6 -3.16 -4.46 9.99
N ILE A 7 -4.42 -4.29 9.59
CA ILE A 7 -5.47 -5.32 9.75
C ILE A 7 -5.61 -6.21 8.50
N ALA A 8 -5.18 -5.74 7.33
CA ALA A 8 -5.35 -6.46 6.07
C ALA A 8 -4.24 -7.50 5.83
N HIS A 9 -4.62 -8.66 5.30
CA HIS A 9 -3.65 -9.71 4.94
C HIS A 9 -2.98 -9.44 3.57
N ARG A 10 -3.72 -8.82 2.63
CA ARG A 10 -3.23 -8.37 1.31
C ARG A 10 -3.80 -7.01 0.98
N GLY A 11 -3.03 -6.23 0.24
CA GLY A 11 -3.46 -4.94 -0.31
C GLY A 11 -3.18 -4.84 -1.81
N TYR A 12 -3.91 -3.92 -2.45
CA TYR A 12 -3.75 -3.57 -3.86
C TYR A 12 -3.85 -2.07 -3.99
N VAL A 13 -2.83 -1.47 -4.58
CA VAL A 13 -2.77 -0.04 -4.86
C VAL A 13 -3.18 0.17 -6.30
N ILE A 14 -4.21 0.98 -6.50
CA ILE A 14 -4.75 1.28 -7.82
C ILE A 14 -4.47 2.74 -8.14
N GLN A 15 -3.79 2.97 -9.26
CA GLN A 15 -3.55 4.29 -9.81
C GLN A 15 -4.05 4.32 -11.25
N THR A 16 -4.89 5.29 -11.58
CA THR A 16 -5.45 5.47 -12.93
C THR A 16 -6.14 4.21 -13.48
N GLY A 17 -6.84 3.48 -12.61
CA GLY A 17 -7.56 2.27 -12.98
C GLY A 17 -6.67 1.03 -13.21
N ARG A 18 -5.38 1.08 -12.87
CA ARG A 18 -4.46 -0.06 -12.95
C ARG A 18 -3.89 -0.38 -11.57
N ILE A 19 -3.68 -1.66 -11.28
CA ILE A 19 -2.97 -2.10 -10.08
C ILE A 19 -1.49 -1.80 -10.31
N VAL A 20 -0.93 -0.90 -9.50
CA VAL A 20 0.47 -0.50 -9.59
C VAL A 20 1.33 -1.23 -8.55
N LEU A 21 0.77 -1.54 -7.38
CA LEU A 21 1.43 -2.33 -6.34
C LEU A 21 0.43 -3.33 -5.75
N SER A 22 0.92 -4.54 -5.46
CA SER A 22 0.13 -5.57 -4.81
C SER A 22 1.03 -6.45 -3.97
N GLY A 23 0.56 -6.84 -2.81
CA GLY A 23 1.37 -7.64 -1.88
C GLY A 23 0.66 -7.86 -0.57
N THR A 24 1.37 -8.46 0.38
CA THR A 24 0.95 -8.47 1.78
C THR A 24 0.96 -7.04 2.33
N ALA A 25 0.16 -6.78 3.35
CA ALA A 25 0.17 -5.45 3.95
C ALA A 25 1.53 -5.04 4.51
N LYS A 26 2.33 -6.00 4.99
CA LYS A 26 3.72 -5.76 5.41
C LYS A 26 4.58 -5.25 4.27
N GLU A 27 4.54 -5.91 3.11
CA GLU A 27 5.30 -5.51 1.92
C GLU A 27 4.86 -4.13 1.41
N LEU A 28 3.56 -3.83 1.48
CA LEU A 28 3.04 -2.52 1.07
C LEU A 28 3.37 -1.42 2.08
N LEU A 29 3.43 -1.71 3.38
CA LEU A 29 3.85 -0.77 4.41
C LEU A 29 5.35 -0.46 4.35
N ASP A 30 6.15 -1.44 3.94
CA ASP A 30 7.61 -1.32 3.79
C ASP A 30 8.02 -0.75 2.42
N SER A 31 7.10 -0.71 1.46
CA SER A 31 7.33 -0.08 0.15
C SER A 31 7.43 1.44 0.30
N GLU A 32 8.60 2.00 -0.02
CA GLU A 32 8.82 3.45 -0.06
C GLU A 32 7.85 4.17 -1.00
N GLU A 33 7.45 3.53 -2.10
CA GLU A 33 6.51 4.11 -3.07
C GLU A 33 5.12 4.27 -2.49
N VAL A 34 4.65 3.28 -1.72
CA VAL A 34 3.36 3.37 -1.01
C VAL A 34 3.46 4.40 0.12
N ARG A 35 4.56 4.42 0.88
CA ARG A 35 4.78 5.41 1.94
C ARG A 35 4.78 6.83 1.40
N LYS A 36 5.51 7.10 0.32
CA LYS A 36 5.52 8.42 -0.33
C LYS A 36 4.17 8.80 -0.92
N ALA A 37 3.54 7.88 -1.66
CA ALA A 37 2.30 8.19 -2.38
C ALA A 37 1.07 8.33 -1.47
N TYR A 38 1.03 7.62 -0.34
CA TYR A 38 -0.18 7.53 0.50
C TYR A 38 0.02 7.89 1.98
N LEU A 39 1.25 7.88 2.51
CA LEU A 39 1.54 8.24 3.91
C LEU A 39 2.29 9.57 4.05
N GLY A 40 2.80 10.15 2.96
CA GLY A 40 3.25 11.54 2.91
C GLY A 40 4.45 11.88 3.81
N MET A 41 5.29 10.89 4.16
CA MET A 41 6.55 11.08 4.88
C MET A 41 7.74 10.58 4.09
#